data_AF-A0A960TPE0-F1
#
_entry.id   AF-A0A960TPE0-F1
#
_cell.length_a   1.000
_cell.length_b   1.000
_cell.length_c   1.000
_cell.angle_alpha   90.00
_cell.angle_beta   90.00
_cell.angle_gamma   90.00
#
_symmetry.space_group_name_H-M   'P 1'
#
loop_
_entity.id
_entity.type
_entity.pdbx_description
1 polymer ?
#
loop_
_entity_poly.entity_id
_entity_poly.type
_entity_poly.pdbx_seq_one_letter_code
_entity_poly.pdbx_strand_id
1 'polypeptide(L)'
;MVKYITCLMLACGVLFANEGEILSFRAVAPEGAIAKGSLEVYVHPIARHFLNDVGVLGDWVQLEDGSKWIVAHEARYEAKLWWPNDLVYITQAPGGGSYGYWILNETRGVYVRVGLLQKPYTYGAYTKHIEGIDFYADAVFLCDGSLWSMSPWDHYKLTHWYGNDTAVIGLNSNADNYAYPFILINTSSPYCDWAACGLCN
;
A
#
# COMPACT_ATOMS: atom_id res chain seq x y z
N MET A 1 13.44 -41.21 -29.87
CA MET A 1 14.42 -40.11 -30.03
C MET A 1 13.94 -38.95 -29.16
N VAL A 2 14.32 -38.97 -27.89
CA VAL A 2 13.87 -37.99 -26.87
C VAL A 2 14.90 -36.87 -26.85
N LYS A 3 14.53 -35.67 -27.30
CA LYS A 3 15.39 -34.49 -27.23
C LYS A 3 15.18 -33.82 -25.88
N TYR A 4 16.19 -33.91 -25.02
CA TYR A 4 16.43 -32.97 -23.94
C TYR A 4 16.67 -31.58 -24.54
N ILE A 5 16.00 -30.55 -24.03
CA ILE A 5 16.41 -29.16 -24.23
C ILE A 5 16.72 -28.56 -22.86
N THR A 6 18.00 -28.72 -22.56
CA THR A 6 18.94 -27.86 -21.85
C THR A 6 18.44 -26.45 -21.49
N CYS A 7 18.56 -26.15 -20.20
CA CYS A 7 18.62 -24.81 -19.62
C CYS A 7 19.78 -24.02 -20.26
N LEU A 8 19.47 -22.87 -20.87
CA LEU A 8 20.45 -21.89 -21.30
C LEU A 8 20.14 -20.58 -20.57
N MET A 9 20.78 -20.36 -19.43
CA MET A 9 20.95 -19.04 -18.86
C MET A 9 21.96 -18.27 -19.71
N LEU A 10 21.60 -17.10 -20.22
CA LEU A 10 22.49 -15.94 -20.29
C LEU A 10 21.77 -14.65 -20.71
N ALA A 11 21.91 -13.69 -19.81
CA ALA A 11 22.17 -12.27 -20.03
C ALA A 11 20.99 -11.32 -20.32
N CYS A 12 20.91 -10.36 -19.39
CA CYS A 12 20.60 -8.96 -19.61
C CYS A 12 19.13 -8.60 -19.86
N GLY A 13 18.41 -8.48 -18.74
CA GLY A 13 17.23 -7.66 -18.64
C GLY A 13 17.06 -7.31 -17.16
N VAL A 14 17.41 -6.08 -16.77
CA VAL A 14 17.01 -5.55 -15.47
C VAL A 14 15.49 -5.41 -15.51
N LEU A 15 14.80 -6.45 -15.03
CA LEU A 15 13.37 -6.40 -14.76
C LEU A 15 13.20 -5.77 -13.39
N PHE A 16 12.95 -4.46 -13.39
CA PHE A 16 12.33 -3.79 -12.27
C PHE A 16 10.89 -4.29 -12.16
N ALA A 17 10.59 -5.09 -11.14
CA ALA A 17 9.24 -5.35 -10.72
C ALA A 17 9.28 -5.85 -9.28
N ASN A 18 9.05 -4.96 -8.33
CA ASN A 18 8.49 -5.29 -7.03
C ASN A 18 7.58 -4.11 -6.68
N GLU A 19 6.48 -4.06 -7.42
CA GLU A 19 5.35 -3.20 -7.11
C GLU A 19 4.55 -3.97 -6.07
N GLY A 20 4.33 -3.41 -4.88
CA GLY A 20 3.16 -3.84 -4.13
C GLY A 20 1.96 -3.59 -5.01
N GLU A 21 1.07 -4.57 -5.15
CA GLU A 21 -0.09 -4.44 -6.03
C GLU A 21 -1.00 -3.36 -5.44
N ILE A 22 -0.96 -2.18 -6.05
CA ILE A 22 -1.83 -1.07 -5.68
C ILE A 22 -3.10 -1.18 -6.50
N LEU A 23 -4.22 -1.23 -5.80
CA LEU A 23 -5.55 -1.28 -6.38
C LEU A 23 -6.33 -0.05 -5.92
N SER A 24 -7.06 0.58 -6.82
CA SER A 24 -7.92 1.71 -6.50
C SER A 24 -9.27 1.20 -6.02
N PHE A 25 -9.76 1.71 -4.88
CA PHE A 25 -11.03 1.29 -4.30
C PHE A 25 -11.92 2.45 -3.86
N ARG A 26 -13.19 2.09 -3.68
CA ARG A 26 -14.20 2.89 -3.03
C ARG A 26 -14.81 2.07 -1.89
N ALA A 27 -14.94 2.69 -0.72
CA ALA A 27 -15.77 2.13 0.35
C ALA A 27 -17.23 2.09 -0.13
N VAL A 28 -17.84 0.91 -0.09
CA VAL A 28 -19.27 0.77 -0.39
C VAL A 28 -20.02 1.22 0.86
N ALA A 29 -20.69 2.37 0.78
CA ALA A 29 -21.53 2.83 1.87
C ALA A 29 -22.63 1.79 2.14
N PRO A 30 -22.95 1.48 3.41
CA PRO A 30 -24.16 0.73 3.71
C PRO A 30 -25.36 1.49 3.16
N GLU A 31 -26.36 0.78 2.61
CA GLU A 31 -27.55 1.37 2.01
C GLU A 31 -28.14 2.46 2.93
N GLY A 32 -28.19 3.72 2.46
CA GLY A 32 -28.83 4.84 3.16
C GLY A 32 -27.97 6.08 3.46
N ALA A 33 -26.68 6.12 3.12
CA ALA A 33 -25.85 7.31 3.35
C ALA A 33 -26.03 8.40 2.26
N ILE A 34 -26.64 9.53 2.63
CA ILE A 34 -26.85 10.70 1.76
C ILE A 34 -25.56 11.53 1.69
N ALA A 35 -24.96 11.67 0.50
CA ALA A 35 -23.83 12.56 0.28
C ALA A 35 -24.29 14.02 0.26
N LYS A 36 -23.86 14.83 1.24
CA LYS A 36 -24.13 16.27 1.29
C LYS A 36 -22.92 17.01 0.72
N GLY A 37 -23.15 17.82 -0.31
CA GLY A 37 -22.12 18.52 -1.06
C GLY A 37 -21.44 19.66 -0.29
N SER A 38 -20.11 19.58 -0.24
CA SER A 38 -19.14 20.67 -0.22
C SER A 38 -17.80 20.06 -0.64
N LEU A 39 -17.07 20.72 -1.54
CA LEU A 39 -15.81 20.23 -2.15
C LEU A 39 -14.62 20.37 -1.18
N GLU A 40 -14.80 19.93 0.07
CA GLU A 40 -13.68 19.55 0.91
C GLU A 40 -13.31 18.13 0.47
N VAL A 41 -12.04 17.87 0.17
CA VAL A 41 -11.55 16.51 -0.03
C VAL A 41 -11.87 15.77 1.26
N TYR A 42 -12.95 14.99 1.27
CA TYR A 42 -13.36 14.21 2.42
C TYR A 42 -12.31 13.11 2.60
N VAL A 43 -11.31 13.40 3.43
CA VAL A 43 -10.30 12.42 3.81
C VAL A 43 -10.95 11.53 4.84
N HIS A 44 -11.45 10.38 4.39
CA HIS A 44 -12.13 9.44 5.25
C HIS A 44 -11.17 8.97 6.35
N PRO A 45 -11.60 8.91 7.63
CA PRO A 45 -10.74 8.51 8.75
C PRO A 45 -10.09 7.13 8.64
N ILE A 46 -10.45 6.33 7.64
CA ILE A 46 -10.03 4.94 7.46
C ILE A 46 -8.68 4.81 6.74
N ALA A 47 -8.26 5.86 6.04
CA ALA A 47 -6.93 5.93 5.40
C ALA A 47 -5.91 6.69 6.27
N ARG A 48 -6.30 7.02 7.51
CA ARG A 48 -5.42 7.68 8.48
C ARG A 48 -4.63 6.63 9.23
N HIS A 49 -3.34 6.89 9.35
CA HIS A 49 -2.42 6.10 10.14
C HIS A 49 -1.77 6.97 11.21
N PHE A 50 -1.33 6.33 12.29
CA PHE A 50 -0.54 6.94 13.33
C PHE A 50 0.89 6.45 13.22
N LEU A 51 1.82 7.40 13.20
CA LEU A 51 3.23 7.06 13.27
C LEU A 51 3.53 6.42 14.62
N ASN A 52 4.04 5.19 14.63
CA ASN A 52 4.46 4.53 15.85
C ASN A 52 5.90 4.89 16.22
N ASP A 53 6.82 4.84 15.24
CA ASP A 53 8.24 5.10 15.45
C ASP A 53 8.95 5.59 14.18
N VAL A 54 10.13 6.20 14.34
CA VAL A 54 10.98 6.69 13.27
C VAL A 54 12.43 6.28 13.55
N GLY A 55 13.12 5.77 12.52
CA GLY A 55 14.53 5.47 12.63
C GLY A 55 15.36 6.70 13.04
N VAL A 56 16.39 6.50 13.86
CA VAL A 56 17.25 7.60 14.37
C VAL A 56 17.87 8.44 13.25
N LEU A 57 18.10 7.83 12.08
CA LEU A 57 18.64 8.48 10.89
C LEU A 57 17.55 8.92 9.89
N GLY A 58 16.27 8.71 10.21
CA GLY A 58 15.14 8.94 9.31
C GLY A 58 15.10 7.97 8.13
N ASP A 59 15.79 6.83 8.22
CA ASP A 59 15.95 5.83 7.18
C ASP A 59 14.74 4.89 7.06
N TRP A 60 13.91 4.79 8.10
CA TRP A 60 12.63 4.10 8.06
C TRP A 60 11.62 4.77 8.99
N VAL A 61 10.34 4.49 8.73
CA VAL A 61 9.20 4.86 9.59
C VAL A 61 8.36 3.63 9.87
N GLN A 62 7.74 3.57 11.06
CA GLN A 62 6.83 2.48 11.45
C GLN A 62 5.45 3.04 11.78
N LEU A 63 4.41 2.37 11.31
CA LEU A 63 3.00 2.71 11.56
C LEU A 63 2.42 1.88 12.71
N GLU A 64 1.22 2.24 13.16
CA GLU A 64 0.51 1.61 14.29
C GLU A 64 0.17 0.13 14.07
N ASP A 65 0.06 -0.31 12.82
CA ASP A 65 -0.15 -1.70 12.42
C ASP A 65 1.15 -2.55 12.47
N GLY A 66 2.26 -1.90 12.80
CA GLY A 66 3.60 -2.50 12.87
C GLY A 66 4.36 -2.53 11.56
N SER A 67 3.74 -2.11 10.44
CA SER A 67 4.41 -2.04 9.14
C SER A 67 5.57 -1.05 9.18
N LYS A 68 6.69 -1.42 8.56
CA LYS A 68 7.87 -0.56 8.43
C LYS A 68 8.07 -0.20 6.98
N TRP A 69 8.44 1.05 6.76
CA TRP A 69 8.62 1.63 5.44
C TRP A 69 10.00 2.27 5.37
N ILE A 70 10.82 1.85 4.40
CA ILE A 70 12.13 2.43 4.15
C ILE A 70 11.96 3.77 3.46
N VAL A 71 12.64 4.80 3.95
CA VAL A 71 12.58 6.17 3.43
C VAL A 71 13.69 6.35 2.39
N ALA A 72 13.33 6.92 1.23
CA ALA A 72 14.26 7.26 0.19
C ALA A 72 15.36 8.18 0.71
N HIS A 73 16.61 7.97 0.29
CA HIS A 73 17.78 8.62 0.88
C HIS A 73 17.66 10.15 0.91
N GLU A 74 17.07 10.72 -0.15
CA GLU A 74 16.83 12.15 -0.32
C GLU A 74 15.82 12.76 0.67
N ALA A 75 14.96 11.96 1.30
CA ALA A 75 13.86 12.42 2.17
C ALA A 75 14.07 12.08 3.66
N ARG A 76 15.24 11.56 4.03
CA ARG A 76 15.54 11.10 5.40
C ARG A 76 15.58 12.23 6.41
N TYR A 77 16.06 13.42 6.00
CA TYR A 77 16.15 14.57 6.91
C TYR A 77 14.78 15.08 7.32
N GLU A 78 13.81 14.99 6.41
CA GLU A 78 12.42 15.34 6.60
C GLU A 78 11.73 14.34 7.51
N ALA A 79 11.91 13.04 7.23
CA ALA A 79 11.35 11.95 8.04
C ALA A 79 11.86 11.99 9.49
N LYS A 80 13.14 12.31 9.70
CA LYS A 80 13.75 12.41 11.04
C LYS A 80 13.06 13.45 11.95
N LEU A 81 12.34 14.41 11.39
CA LEU A 81 11.63 15.42 12.16
C LEU A 81 10.24 14.95 12.61
N TRP A 82 9.76 13.81 12.12
CA TRP A 82 8.44 13.27 12.47
C TRP A 82 8.44 12.69 13.87
N TRP A 83 7.32 12.80 14.57
CA TRP A 83 7.18 12.37 15.96
C TRP A 83 6.18 11.23 16.08
N PRO A 84 6.38 10.29 17.04
CA PRO A 84 5.37 9.29 17.35
C PRO A 84 4.01 9.95 17.62
N ASN A 85 2.95 9.32 17.12
CA ASN A 85 1.56 9.76 17.07
C ASN A 85 1.25 10.87 16.06
N ASP A 86 2.19 11.28 15.21
CA ASP A 86 1.85 12.11 14.05
C ASP A 86 0.84 11.37 13.15
N LEU A 87 -0.16 12.12 12.65
CA LEU A 87 -1.12 11.62 11.67
C LEU A 87 -0.47 11.58 10.30
N VAL A 88 -0.57 10.43 9.63
CA VAL A 88 0.01 10.23 8.31
C VAL A 88 -0.95 9.57 7.34
N TYR A 89 -0.73 9.83 6.04
CA TYR A 89 -1.48 9.24 4.94
C TYR A 89 -0.53 8.59 3.95
N ILE A 90 -0.85 7.39 3.48
CA ILE A 90 -0.12 6.73 2.41
C ILE A 90 -0.78 7.02 1.07
N THR A 91 0.00 7.30 0.03
CA THR A 91 -0.50 7.45 -1.35
C THR A 91 0.51 6.91 -2.37
N GLN A 92 0.12 6.73 -3.63
CA GLN A 92 1.03 6.24 -4.67
C GLN A 92 2.05 7.30 -5.08
N ALA A 93 3.31 6.90 -5.26
CA ALA A 93 4.33 7.73 -5.89
C ALA A 93 4.30 7.62 -7.41
N PRO A 94 4.47 8.74 -8.14
CA PRO A 94 4.63 8.68 -9.59
C PRO A 94 5.94 7.97 -9.95
N GLY A 95 5.90 7.16 -11.01
CA GLY A 95 7.11 6.57 -11.62
C GLY A 95 7.53 5.20 -11.08
N GLY A 96 6.79 4.60 -10.14
CA GLY A 96 7.03 3.23 -9.67
C GLY A 96 8.42 2.98 -9.05
N GLY A 97 8.73 1.72 -8.75
CA GLY A 97 10.04 1.28 -8.22
C GLY A 97 10.05 0.95 -6.72
N SER A 98 11.25 0.77 -6.16
CA SER A 98 11.45 0.35 -4.76
C SER A 98 10.89 1.32 -3.73
N TYR A 99 10.64 2.57 -4.12
CA TYR A 99 9.96 3.60 -3.34
C TYR A 99 8.64 4.01 -4.03
N GLY A 100 7.74 3.04 -4.23
CA GLY A 100 6.49 3.21 -4.97
C GLY A 100 5.41 4.03 -4.25
N TYR A 101 5.67 4.53 -3.04
CA TYR A 101 4.67 5.19 -2.21
C TYR A 101 5.19 6.53 -1.67
N TRP A 102 4.26 7.40 -1.28
CA TRP A 102 4.53 8.55 -0.43
C TRP A 102 3.81 8.37 0.90
N ILE A 103 4.43 8.83 1.98
CA ILE A 103 3.75 9.10 3.23
C ILE A 103 3.71 10.61 3.44
N LEU A 104 2.51 11.16 3.59
CA LEU A 104 2.27 12.54 4.01
C LEU A 104 2.17 12.58 5.52
N ASN A 105 2.97 13.42 6.17
CA ASN A 105 2.74 13.81 7.56
C ASN A 105 1.82 15.03 7.60
N GLU A 106 0.60 14.87 8.14
CA GLU A 106 -0.44 15.90 8.18
C GLU A 106 -0.03 17.09 9.05
N THR A 107 0.60 16.83 10.20
CA THR A 107 1.09 17.88 11.12
C THR A 107 2.06 18.83 10.44
N ARG A 108 2.90 18.30 9.55
CA ARG A 108 3.97 19.05 8.88
C ARG A 108 3.65 19.48 7.46
N GLY A 109 2.66 18.85 6.82
CA GLY A 109 2.37 19.05 5.40
C GLY A 109 3.51 18.61 4.47
N VAL A 110 4.33 17.65 4.89
CA VAL A 110 5.51 17.17 4.13
C VAL A 110 5.30 15.72 3.71
N TYR A 111 5.63 15.43 2.45
CA TYR A 111 5.65 14.08 1.89
C TYR A 111 7.07 13.51 1.90
N VAL A 112 7.20 12.25 2.26
CA VAL A 112 8.46 11.49 2.08
C VAL A 112 8.20 10.25 1.23
N ARG A 113 9.11 9.97 0.31
CA ARG A 113 8.99 8.84 -0.61
C ARG A 113 9.46 7.57 0.11
N VAL A 114 8.66 6.51 0.07
CA VAL A 114 8.91 5.29 0.85
C VAL A 114 8.67 4.02 0.05
N GLY A 115 9.31 2.94 0.50
CA GLY A 115 9.06 1.56 0.08
C GLY A 115 8.64 0.71 1.27
N LEU A 116 7.82 -0.32 1.06
CA LEU A 116 7.49 -1.25 2.13
C LEU A 116 8.74 -2.08 2.49
N LEU A 117 9.17 -2.00 3.75
CA LEU A 117 10.30 -2.76 4.28
C LEU A 117 9.84 -3.98 5.06
N GLN A 118 8.76 -3.85 5.82
CA GLN A 118 8.18 -4.91 6.64
C GLN A 118 6.66 -4.79 6.61
N LYS A 119 5.96 -5.91 6.35
CA LYS A 119 4.50 -5.98 6.38
C LYS A 119 3.92 -5.76 7.80
N PRO A 120 2.63 -5.40 7.91
CA PRO A 120 1.93 -5.30 9.19
C PRO A 120 1.97 -6.61 10.01
N TYR A 121 1.69 -6.52 11.31
CA TYR A 121 1.54 -7.70 12.15
C TYR A 121 0.29 -8.50 11.76
N THR A 122 0.41 -9.79 11.47
CA THR A 122 -0.69 -10.63 10.92
C THR A 122 -2.02 -10.54 11.71
N TYR A 123 -1.96 -10.32 13.02
CA TYR A 123 -3.15 -10.20 13.89
C TYR A 123 -3.02 -9.02 14.86
N GLY A 124 -2.42 -7.91 14.39
CA GLY A 124 -2.36 -6.66 15.15
C GLY A 124 -3.73 -6.01 15.29
N ALA A 125 -3.97 -5.27 16.37
CA ALA A 125 -5.24 -4.58 16.62
C ALA A 125 -5.62 -3.56 15.53
N TYR A 126 -4.61 -3.04 14.80
CA TYR A 126 -4.79 -2.08 13.72
C TYR A 126 -4.57 -2.69 12.33
N THR A 127 -4.19 -3.96 12.26
CA THR A 127 -3.93 -4.62 10.98
C THR A 127 -5.25 -4.98 10.30
N LYS A 128 -5.36 -4.66 9.02
CA LYS A 128 -6.43 -5.17 8.17
C LYS A 128 -5.96 -6.40 7.42
N HIS A 129 -6.80 -7.41 7.37
CA HIS A 129 -6.59 -8.56 6.51
C HIS A 129 -7.84 -8.86 5.70
N ILE A 130 -7.63 -9.50 4.56
CA ILE A 130 -8.70 -9.91 3.65
C ILE A 130 -9.43 -11.09 4.26
N GLU A 131 -10.74 -10.97 4.49
CA GLU A 131 -11.59 -12.10 4.86
C GLU A 131 -12.13 -12.83 3.63
N GLY A 132 -12.38 -12.11 2.55
CA GLY A 132 -12.93 -12.67 1.33
C GLY A 132 -12.78 -11.75 0.13
N ILE A 133 -12.92 -12.33 -1.05
CA ILE A 133 -12.88 -11.63 -2.34
C ILE A 133 -14.06 -12.12 -3.16
N ASP A 134 -14.87 -11.19 -3.65
CA ASP A 134 -15.87 -11.45 -4.68
C ASP A 134 -15.29 -11.05 -6.04
N PHE A 135 -14.81 -12.05 -6.77
CA PHE A 135 -14.21 -11.87 -8.11
C PHE A 135 -15.24 -11.51 -9.19
N TYR A 136 -16.54 -11.73 -8.95
CA TYR A 136 -17.58 -11.34 -9.91
C TYR A 136 -17.97 -9.87 -9.73
N ALA A 137 -17.98 -9.40 -8.48
CA ALA A 137 -18.32 -8.02 -8.12
C ALA A 137 -17.11 -7.08 -7.98
N ASP A 138 -15.89 -7.58 -8.20
CA ASP A 138 -14.63 -6.84 -8.00
C ASP A 138 -14.54 -6.21 -6.62
N ALA A 139 -14.86 -7.00 -5.59
CA ALA A 139 -14.97 -6.50 -4.23
C ALA A 139 -14.13 -7.30 -3.24
N VAL A 140 -13.56 -6.60 -2.27
CA VAL A 140 -12.74 -7.16 -1.19
C VAL A 140 -13.42 -6.89 0.14
N PHE A 141 -13.53 -7.94 0.96
CA PHE A 141 -14.03 -7.88 2.33
C PHE A 141 -12.85 -7.89 3.29
N LEU A 142 -12.81 -6.91 4.19
CA LEU A 142 -11.79 -6.83 5.24
C LEU A 142 -12.32 -7.30 6.58
N CYS A 143 -11.42 -7.66 7.49
CA CYS A 143 -11.72 -8.19 8.82
C CYS A 143 -12.48 -7.28 9.78
N ASP A 144 -12.67 -6.01 9.43
CA ASP A 144 -13.53 -5.09 10.16
C ASP A 144 -14.97 -5.06 9.61
N GLY A 145 -15.30 -5.97 8.69
CA GLY A 145 -16.59 -6.05 8.01
C GLY A 145 -16.77 -5.03 6.90
N SER A 146 -15.74 -4.25 6.56
CA SER A 146 -15.82 -3.29 5.46
C SER A 146 -15.73 -3.95 4.09
N LEU A 147 -16.49 -3.39 3.14
CA LEU A 147 -16.54 -3.84 1.75
C LEU A 147 -15.97 -2.76 0.83
N TRP A 148 -15.02 -3.15 -0.01
CA TRP A 148 -14.27 -2.28 -0.89
C TRP A 148 -14.47 -2.71 -2.34
N SER A 149 -15.12 -1.87 -3.12
CA SER A 149 -15.26 -2.10 -4.56
C SER A 149 -14.07 -1.52 -5.28
N MET A 150 -13.46 -2.34 -6.12
CA MET A 150 -12.27 -1.99 -6.88
C MET A 150 -12.63 -1.31 -8.20
N SER A 151 -11.72 -0.50 -8.70
CA SER A 151 -11.73 -0.02 -10.08
C SER A 151 -11.68 -1.20 -11.07
N PRO A 152 -12.57 -1.25 -12.08
CA PRO A 152 -12.52 -2.28 -13.13
C PRO A 152 -11.19 -2.35 -13.88
N TRP A 153 -10.44 -1.23 -13.91
CA TRP A 153 -9.10 -1.17 -14.52
C TRP A 153 -8.05 -1.98 -13.76
N ASP A 154 -8.31 -2.28 -12.49
CA ASP A 154 -7.42 -3.02 -11.60
C ASP A 154 -7.83 -4.51 -11.47
N HIS A 155 -8.88 -4.97 -12.18
CA HIS A 155 -9.43 -6.34 -12.12
C HIS A 155 -8.36 -7.44 -12.14
N TYR A 156 -7.44 -7.33 -13.10
CA TYR A 156 -6.41 -8.33 -13.35
C TYR A 156 -5.41 -8.51 -12.20
N LYS A 157 -5.36 -7.58 -11.24
CA LYS A 157 -4.45 -7.64 -10.11
C LYS A 157 -5.06 -8.37 -8.89
N LEU A 158 -6.40 -8.49 -8.81
CA LEU A 158 -7.05 -9.29 -7.76
C LEU A 158 -6.70 -10.78 -7.85
N THR A 159 -6.24 -11.27 -9.00
CA THR A 159 -5.93 -12.69 -9.21
C THR A 159 -4.79 -13.20 -8.31
N HIS A 160 -4.01 -12.30 -7.70
CA HIS A 160 -2.92 -12.65 -6.79
C HIS A 160 -3.23 -12.34 -5.32
N TRP A 161 -4.45 -11.90 -5.00
CA TRP A 161 -4.88 -11.61 -3.64
C TRP A 161 -5.56 -12.85 -3.06
N TYR A 162 -5.24 -13.16 -1.80
CA TYR A 162 -5.77 -14.32 -1.11
C TYR A 162 -6.40 -13.93 0.23
N GLY A 163 -7.31 -14.77 0.72
CA GLY A 163 -7.80 -14.66 2.09
C GLY A 163 -6.64 -14.71 3.07
N ASN A 164 -6.74 -13.91 4.14
CA ASN A 164 -5.74 -13.70 5.17
C ASN A 164 -4.50 -12.87 4.74
N ASP A 165 -4.45 -12.37 3.50
CA ASP A 165 -3.46 -11.37 3.12
C ASP A 165 -3.66 -10.08 3.93
N THR A 166 -2.55 -9.46 4.32
CA THR A 166 -2.54 -8.18 5.04
C THR A 166 -2.67 -7.04 4.04
N ALA A 167 -3.46 -6.03 4.40
CA ALA A 167 -3.72 -4.88 3.56
C ALA A 167 -3.52 -3.58 4.34
N VAL A 168 -2.96 -2.58 3.66
CA VAL A 168 -2.86 -1.20 4.17
C VAL A 168 -3.72 -0.29 3.29
N ILE A 169 -4.49 0.60 3.90
CA ILE A 169 -5.42 1.49 3.21
C ILE A 169 -4.76 2.86 3.02
N GLY A 170 -4.69 3.33 1.79
CA GLY A 170 -4.16 4.66 1.47
C GLY A 170 -5.18 5.54 0.74
N LEU A 171 -4.72 6.73 0.36
CA LEU A 171 -5.41 7.66 -0.51
C LEU A 171 -4.93 7.49 -1.95
N ASN A 172 -5.88 7.50 -2.88
CA ASN A 172 -5.55 7.51 -4.29
C ASN A 172 -5.03 8.90 -4.69
N SER A 173 -3.80 8.97 -5.21
CA SER A 173 -3.19 10.24 -5.65
C SER A 173 -3.86 10.82 -6.90
N ASN A 174 -4.63 10.00 -7.63
CA ASN A 174 -5.38 10.46 -8.79
C ASN A 174 -6.67 11.17 -8.37
N ALA A 175 -6.52 12.43 -7.93
CA ALA A 175 -7.60 13.29 -7.47
C ALA A 175 -8.71 13.49 -8.51
N ASP A 176 -8.44 13.25 -9.79
CA ASP A 176 -9.44 13.37 -10.86
C ASP A 176 -10.42 12.18 -10.89
N ASN A 177 -10.07 11.06 -10.26
CA ASN A 177 -10.92 9.88 -10.18
C ASN A 177 -11.60 9.76 -8.81
N TYR A 178 -12.54 10.68 -8.55
CA TYR A 178 -13.38 10.70 -7.33
C TYR A 178 -14.20 9.41 -7.11
N ALA A 179 -14.32 8.54 -8.12
CA ALA A 179 -15.04 7.29 -7.99
C ALA A 179 -14.30 6.27 -7.11
N TYR A 180 -12.97 6.34 -7.03
CA TYR A 180 -12.13 5.41 -6.26
C TYR A 180 -11.06 6.18 -5.46
N PRO A 181 -11.47 6.89 -4.39
CA PRO A 181 -10.61 7.81 -3.66
C PRO A 181 -9.56 7.11 -2.78
N PHE A 182 -9.63 5.79 -2.62
CA PHE A 182 -8.72 5.02 -1.78
C PHE A 182 -7.88 4.07 -2.60
N ILE A 183 -6.82 3.59 -1.97
CA ILE A 183 -6.08 2.42 -2.42
C ILE A 183 -6.07 1.38 -1.31
N LEU A 184 -6.10 0.09 -1.66
CA LEU A 184 -5.60 -0.94 -0.76
C LEU A 184 -4.29 -1.47 -1.34
N ILE A 185 -3.33 -1.66 -0.45
CA ILE A 185 -1.99 -2.14 -0.73
C ILE A 185 -1.91 -3.53 -0.12
N ASN A 186 -1.82 -4.58 -0.93
CA ASN A 186 -1.56 -5.93 -0.41
C ASN A 186 -0.09 -6.05 -0.03
N THR A 187 0.16 -6.23 1.27
CA THR A 187 1.49 -6.31 1.86
C THR A 187 1.96 -7.76 2.07
N SER A 188 1.12 -8.74 1.76
CA SER A 188 1.42 -10.18 1.84
C SER A 188 1.83 -10.79 0.48
N SER A 189 1.56 -10.11 -0.63
CA SER A 189 1.87 -10.61 -1.97
C SER A 189 3.35 -11.01 -2.07
N PRO A 190 3.69 -12.16 -2.68
CA PRO A 190 5.08 -12.62 -2.81
C PRO A 190 5.98 -11.65 -3.60
N TYR A 191 5.38 -10.71 -4.34
CA TYR A 191 6.08 -9.62 -5.02
C TYR A 191 6.45 -8.44 -4.08
N CYS A 192 5.96 -8.44 -2.83
CA CYS A 192 6.39 -7.53 -1.77
C CYS A 192 7.55 -8.09 -0.93
N ASP A 193 7.99 -9.33 -1.18
CA ASP A 193 9.07 -9.92 -0.41
C ASP A 193 10.43 -9.43 -0.95
N TRP A 194 10.93 -8.39 -0.28
CA TRP A 194 12.29 -7.82 -0.30
C TRP A 194 13.46 -8.84 -0.37
N ALA A 195 13.21 -10.13 -0.17
CA ALA A 195 14.18 -11.21 -0.39
C ALA A 195 14.66 -11.36 -1.86
N ALA A 196 14.02 -10.71 -2.83
CA ALA A 196 14.43 -10.76 -4.24
C ALA A 196 15.37 -9.63 -4.71
N CYS A 197 15.65 -8.60 -3.89
CA CYS A 197 16.63 -7.56 -4.23
C CYS A 197 17.89 -7.73 -3.38
N GLY A 198 18.94 -8.30 -3.98
CA GLY A 198 20.25 -8.52 -3.38
C GLY A 198 21.01 -7.24 -3.01
N LEU A 199 20.61 -6.58 -1.91
CA LEU A 199 21.38 -5.53 -1.24
C LEU A 199 21.51 -5.79 0.26
N CYS A 200 21.71 -7.06 0.62
CA CYS A 200 22.43 -7.47 1.83
C CYS A 200 23.62 -8.34 1.41
N ASN A 201 24.66 -7.68 0.92
CA ASN A 201 26.07 -8.05 1.05
C ASN A 201 26.91 -6.79 0.87
#